data_AF-A0A439V8B5-F1
#
_entry.id   AF-A0A439V8B5-F1
#
_cell.length_a   1.000
_cell.length_b   1.000
_cell.length_c   1.000
_cell.angle_alpha   90.00
_cell.angle_beta   90.00
_cell.angle_gamma   90.00
#
_symmetry.space_group_name_H-M   'P 1'
#
loop_
_entity.id
_entity.type
_entity.pdbx_description
1 polymer ?
#
loop_
_entity_poly.entity_id
_entity_poly.type
_entity_poly.pdbx_seq_one_letter_code
_entity_poly.pdbx_strand_id
1 'polypeptide(L)'
;ERISSREDLARLRGDWNHLFQNRAESRDIGSFTVEIATAAVSSDEAMHELVRNSLTSAFGDRRYAYAVTRQADGALTVQGAVVLRSGQGERLTGDDRAAGIIQARYDASAAAQGAARFSFQGYGNGVEYGAGKLRSLVERHDGDVRDDRGQIVGDEKLAGDLVQKEWRGDLHSRKGRDVMHLIMSARAGTNVEAFENAARDFLAEQFAGHRYVFAMHDPANDPKEEGEGGKRPHVHAHAIITMRSESGDRIETTPQVFREWRATMAQMARAQGIAMEMT
;
A
#
# COMPACT_ATOMS: atom_id res chain seq x y z
N GLU A 1 13.00 -24.48 -15.51
CA GLU A 1 14.08 -24.30 -14.51
C GLU A 1 13.47 -24.23 -13.10
N ARG A 2 14.17 -24.69 -12.07
CA ARG A 2 13.72 -24.63 -10.66
C ARG A 2 14.61 -23.63 -9.92
N ILE A 3 13.99 -22.72 -9.17
CA ILE A 3 14.68 -21.75 -8.30
C ILE A 3 15.01 -22.47 -7.00
N SER A 4 16.29 -22.60 -6.66
CA SER A 4 16.73 -23.37 -5.47
C SER A 4 17.29 -22.49 -4.37
N SER A 5 17.49 -21.18 -4.60
CA SER A 5 18.05 -20.27 -3.61
C SER A 5 17.34 -18.92 -3.54
N ARG A 6 17.49 -18.22 -2.39
CA ARG A 6 17.05 -16.83 -2.23
C ARG A 6 17.79 -15.87 -3.16
N GLU A 7 19.03 -16.20 -3.52
CA GLU A 7 19.84 -15.39 -4.43
C GLU A 7 19.27 -15.44 -5.85
N ASP A 8 18.87 -16.62 -6.32
CA ASP A 8 18.21 -16.77 -7.63
C ASP A 8 16.88 -16.00 -7.69
N LEU A 9 16.12 -16.02 -6.59
CA LEU A 9 14.91 -15.21 -6.46
C LEU A 9 15.20 -13.70 -6.50
N ALA A 10 16.28 -13.25 -5.85
CA ALA A 10 16.68 -11.85 -5.88
C ALA A 10 17.13 -11.42 -7.29
N ARG A 11 17.81 -12.31 -8.03
CA ARG A 11 18.28 -12.09 -9.40
C ARG A 11 17.12 -11.90 -10.39
N LEU A 12 16.07 -12.72 -10.26
CA LEU A 12 14.86 -12.65 -11.09
C LEU A 12 14.23 -11.27 -11.16
N ARG A 13 14.20 -10.53 -10.03
CA ARG A 13 13.69 -9.16 -10.02
C ARG A 13 14.51 -8.24 -10.93
N GLY A 14 15.83 -8.38 -10.92
CA GLY A 14 16.73 -7.63 -11.79
C GLY A 14 16.51 -7.97 -13.26
N ASP A 15 16.32 -9.26 -13.57
CA ASP A 15 16.09 -9.74 -14.93
C ASP A 15 14.75 -9.26 -15.52
N TRP A 16 13.76 -8.93 -14.68
CA TRP A 16 12.45 -8.48 -15.12
C TRP A 16 12.32 -6.95 -15.16
N ASN A 17 13.33 -6.20 -14.71
CA ASN A 17 13.24 -4.74 -14.55
C ASN A 17 12.93 -4.02 -15.87
N HIS A 18 13.39 -4.53 -17.00
CA HIS A 18 13.09 -3.98 -18.32
C HIS A 18 11.66 -4.22 -18.77
N LEU A 19 10.90 -5.10 -18.10
CA LEU A 19 9.47 -5.37 -18.37
C LEU A 19 8.55 -4.52 -17.50
N PHE A 20 9.08 -3.84 -16.49
CA PHE A 20 8.30 -2.96 -15.63
C PHE A 20 8.08 -1.60 -16.28
N GLN A 21 6.97 -0.95 -15.96
CA GLN A 21 6.65 0.37 -16.48
C GLN A 21 7.58 1.46 -15.92
N ASN A 22 8.31 1.17 -14.83
CA ASN A 22 9.21 2.09 -14.13
C ASN A 22 8.56 3.44 -13.80
N ARG A 23 7.22 3.48 -13.72
CA ARG A 23 6.49 4.68 -13.32
C ARG A 23 6.69 4.84 -11.82
N ALA A 24 7.26 5.97 -11.42
CA ALA A 24 7.33 6.33 -10.01
C ALA A 24 5.93 6.25 -9.39
N GLU A 25 5.83 5.49 -8.30
CA GLU A 25 4.61 5.45 -7.50
C GLU A 25 4.23 6.86 -7.06
N SER A 26 2.94 7.14 -6.97
CA SER A 26 2.51 8.43 -6.42
C SER A 26 2.90 8.51 -4.94
N ARG A 27 3.41 9.66 -4.55
CA ARG A 27 3.58 10.02 -3.14
C ARG A 27 2.22 10.49 -2.65
N ASP A 28 1.54 9.65 -1.87
CA ASP A 28 0.16 9.88 -1.47
C ASP A 28 0.05 10.49 -0.09
N ILE A 29 0.88 10.03 0.84
CA ILE A 29 0.87 10.45 2.24
C ILE A 29 2.29 10.80 2.66
N GLY A 30 2.45 11.95 3.32
CA GLY A 30 3.69 12.40 3.92
C GLY A 30 3.60 12.38 5.44
N SER A 31 4.63 11.89 6.13
CA SER A 31 4.80 12.05 7.57
C SER A 31 5.48 13.38 7.84
N PHE A 32 4.92 14.18 8.73
CA PHE A 32 5.41 15.53 9.00
C PHE A 32 5.74 15.74 10.48
N THR A 33 6.57 16.76 10.73
CA THR A 33 6.80 17.32 12.05
C THR A 33 6.70 18.84 11.97
N VAL A 34 6.04 19.44 12.95
CA VAL A 34 5.95 20.90 13.11
C VAL A 34 6.42 21.27 14.51
N GLU A 35 7.37 22.19 14.59
CA GLU A 35 7.74 22.82 15.86
C GLU A 35 7.03 24.17 15.94
N ILE A 36 6.20 24.36 16.97
CA ILE A 36 5.47 25.62 17.19
C ILE A 36 6.02 26.27 18.47
N ALA A 37 6.65 27.42 18.32
CA ALA A 37 7.04 28.26 19.44
C ALA A 37 5.78 28.89 20.03
N THR A 38 5.37 28.44 21.22
CA THR A 38 4.15 28.95 21.86
C THR A 38 4.48 29.81 23.07
N ALA A 39 3.67 30.85 23.26
CA ALA A 39 3.50 31.55 24.52
C ALA A 39 2.21 31.01 25.17
N ALA A 40 2.34 30.26 26.25
CA ALA A 40 1.29 29.80 27.18
C ALA A 40 -0.13 29.60 26.57
N VAL A 41 -0.47 28.35 26.21
CA VAL A 41 -1.85 27.93 25.93
C VAL A 41 -2.60 27.64 27.24
N SER A 42 -3.83 28.13 27.37
CA SER A 42 -4.63 28.10 28.60
C SER A 42 -5.38 26.79 28.86
N SER A 43 -5.49 25.90 27.87
CA SER A 43 -6.14 24.59 27.96
C SER A 43 -5.72 23.67 26.81
N ASP A 44 -6.03 22.37 26.93
CA ASP A 44 -5.81 21.40 25.86
C ASP A 44 -6.67 21.71 24.62
N GLU A 45 -7.91 22.15 24.81
CA GLU A 45 -8.79 22.56 23.70
C GLU A 45 -8.15 23.71 22.90
N ALA A 46 -7.68 24.75 23.59
CA ALA A 46 -7.00 25.88 22.97
C ALA A 46 -5.69 25.47 22.29
N MET A 47 -4.96 24.51 22.86
CA MET A 47 -3.77 23.92 22.25
C MET A 47 -4.12 23.20 20.93
N HIS A 48 -5.12 22.33 20.93
CA HIS A 48 -5.51 21.62 19.71
C HIS A 48 -6.11 22.55 18.66
N GLU A 49 -6.82 23.61 19.05
CA GLU A 49 -7.28 24.64 18.14
C GLU A 49 -6.12 25.39 17.47
N LEU A 50 -5.11 25.84 18.25
CA LEU A 50 -3.89 26.46 17.74
C LEU A 50 -3.18 25.56 16.72
N VAL A 51 -3.04 24.27 17.04
CA VAL A 51 -2.41 23.30 16.15
C VAL A 51 -3.21 23.13 14.85
N ARG A 52 -4.52 22.91 14.92
CA ARG A 52 -5.35 22.75 13.71
C ARG A 52 -5.34 24.00 12.83
N ASN A 53 -5.41 25.19 13.41
CA ASN A 53 -5.33 26.44 12.66
C ASN A 53 -3.98 26.58 11.95
N SER A 54 -2.90 26.19 12.62
CA SER A 54 -1.55 26.20 12.04
C SER A 54 -1.40 25.18 10.91
N LEU A 55 -1.83 23.93 11.11
CA LEU A 55 -1.78 22.89 10.09
C LEU A 55 -2.67 23.23 8.88
N THR A 56 -3.88 23.76 9.11
CA THR A 56 -4.81 24.16 8.05
C THR A 56 -4.26 25.32 7.22
N SER A 57 -3.61 26.30 7.86
CA SER A 57 -2.94 27.40 7.15
C SER A 57 -1.83 26.92 6.21
N ALA A 58 -1.11 25.85 6.58
CA ALA A 58 -0.01 25.31 5.80
C ALA A 58 -0.46 24.30 4.72
N PHE A 59 -1.38 23.39 5.07
CA PHE A 59 -1.81 22.27 4.23
C PHE A 59 -3.00 22.59 3.32
N GLY A 60 -3.78 23.63 3.64
CA GLY A 60 -4.99 23.99 2.92
C GLY A 60 -6.10 22.95 3.11
N ASP A 61 -6.68 22.47 2.02
CA ASP A 61 -7.82 21.53 1.99
C ASP A 61 -7.42 20.05 2.18
N ARG A 62 -6.15 19.77 2.47
CA ARG A 62 -5.63 18.40 2.60
C ARG A 62 -6.06 17.77 3.92
N ARG A 63 -6.39 16.48 3.87
CA ARG A 63 -6.61 15.66 5.07
C ARG A 63 -5.33 15.43 5.83
N TYR A 64 -5.39 15.45 7.15
CA TYR A 64 -4.27 15.13 8.01
C TYR A 64 -4.75 14.53 9.34
N ALA A 65 -3.85 13.86 10.04
CA ALA A 65 -4.02 13.50 11.43
C ALA A 65 -2.71 13.75 12.18
N TYR A 66 -2.82 14.11 13.45
CA TYR A 66 -1.70 14.61 14.24
C TYR A 66 -1.82 14.22 15.72
N ALA A 67 -0.68 14.17 16.38
CA ALA A 67 -0.51 14.14 17.84
C ALA A 67 0.36 15.32 18.26
N VAL A 68 0.26 15.72 19.53
CA VAL A 68 0.98 16.87 20.08
C VAL A 68 1.79 16.41 21.28
N THR A 69 3.07 16.79 21.33
CA THR A 69 3.91 16.65 22.51
C THR A 69 4.30 18.03 23.00
N ARG A 70 4.07 18.30 24.29
CA ARG A 70 4.53 19.52 24.94
C ARG A 70 5.96 19.34 25.44
N GLN A 71 6.85 20.22 24.99
CA GLN A 71 8.24 20.25 25.43
C GLN A 71 8.38 20.97 26.77
N ALA A 72 9.51 20.74 27.45
CA ALA A 72 9.79 21.31 28.77
C ALA A 72 9.90 22.85 28.76
N ASP A 73 10.30 23.43 27.63
CA ASP A 73 10.37 24.88 27.40
C ASP A 73 9.01 25.50 27.00
N GLY A 74 7.96 24.68 26.96
CA GLY A 74 6.61 25.07 26.57
C GLY A 74 6.33 24.94 25.08
N ALA A 75 7.34 24.74 24.22
CA ALA A 75 7.15 24.54 22.78
C ALA A 75 6.29 23.30 22.48
N LEU A 76 5.62 23.31 21.32
CA LEU A 76 4.81 22.17 20.88
C LEU A 76 5.49 21.50 19.70
N THR A 77 5.71 20.19 19.83
CA THR A 77 6.09 19.33 18.71
C THR A 77 4.86 18.60 18.22
N VAL A 78 4.47 18.86 16.98
CA VAL A 78 3.32 18.21 16.33
C VAL A 78 3.84 17.18 15.34
N GLN A 79 3.40 15.94 15.46
CA GLN A 79 3.74 14.86 14.55
C GLN A 79 2.50 14.31 13.89
N GLY A 80 2.58 13.96 12.61
CA GLY A 80 1.39 13.50 11.91
C GLY A 80 1.63 12.91 10.54
N ALA A 81 0.53 12.62 9.87
CA ALA A 81 0.50 12.26 8.46
C ALA A 81 -0.51 13.13 7.71
N VAL A 82 -0.18 13.49 6.47
CA VAL A 82 -1.01 14.35 5.61
C VAL A 82 -1.15 13.72 4.22
N VAL A 83 -2.35 13.78 3.65
CA VAL A 83 -2.59 13.45 2.23
C VAL A 83 -1.94 14.53 1.38
N LEU A 84 -0.99 14.15 0.54
CA LEU A 84 -0.15 15.09 -0.22
C LEU A 84 -0.90 15.75 -1.38
N ARG A 85 -1.98 15.12 -1.87
CA ARG A 85 -2.84 15.67 -2.92
C ARG A 85 -3.94 16.54 -2.31
N SER A 86 -4.08 17.76 -2.80
CA SER A 86 -5.24 18.64 -2.49
C SER A 86 -6.52 18.17 -3.18
N GLY A 87 -7.66 18.72 -2.79
CA GLY A 87 -8.93 18.54 -3.50
C GLY A 87 -8.85 19.01 -4.96
N GLN A 88 -8.11 20.09 -5.22
CA GLN A 88 -7.87 20.63 -6.57
C GLN A 88 -6.84 19.82 -7.39
N GLY A 89 -6.17 18.86 -6.77
CA GLY A 89 -5.26 17.93 -7.44
C GLY A 89 -3.79 18.31 -7.51
N GLU A 90 -3.43 19.46 -6.98
CA GLU A 90 -2.04 19.82 -6.70
C GLU A 90 -1.44 18.82 -5.70
N ARG A 91 -0.26 18.29 -5.99
CA ARG A 91 0.40 17.26 -5.18
C ARG A 91 1.72 17.76 -4.61
N LEU A 92 1.83 17.72 -3.29
CA LEU A 92 3.09 17.96 -2.58
C LEU A 92 4.03 16.76 -2.72
N THR A 93 5.33 17.03 -2.71
CA THR A 93 6.37 16.01 -2.84
C THR A 93 6.68 15.28 -1.52
N GLY A 94 6.24 15.81 -0.37
CA GLY A 94 6.48 15.20 0.95
C GLY A 94 7.96 15.15 1.36
N ASP A 95 8.76 16.08 0.83
CA ASP A 95 10.19 16.28 1.10
C ASP A 95 10.47 17.76 1.42
N ASP A 96 11.74 18.16 1.51
CA ASP A 96 12.13 19.54 1.87
C ASP A 96 11.55 20.60 0.93
N ARG A 97 11.33 20.27 -0.35
CA ARG A 97 10.65 21.18 -1.28
C ARG A 97 9.21 21.40 -0.86
N ALA A 98 8.51 20.33 -0.49
CA ALA A 98 7.15 20.44 0.04
C ALA A 98 7.14 21.21 1.37
N ALA A 99 8.11 20.99 2.25
CA ALA A 99 8.27 21.73 3.50
C ALA A 99 8.40 23.24 3.25
N GLY A 100 9.24 23.65 2.29
CA GLY A 100 9.36 25.06 1.90
C GLY A 100 8.06 25.66 1.34
N ILE A 101 7.32 24.88 0.53
CA ILE A 101 6.02 25.32 -0.01
C ILE A 101 5.00 25.54 1.11
N ILE A 102 4.86 24.60 2.04
CA ILE A 102 3.88 24.73 3.13
C ILE A 102 4.31 25.77 4.17
N GLN A 103 5.62 25.96 4.39
CA GLN A 103 6.15 27.04 5.21
C GLN A 103 5.77 28.40 4.63
N ALA A 104 6.00 28.63 3.33
CA ALA A 104 5.63 29.87 2.67
C ALA A 104 4.10 30.14 2.71
N ARG A 105 3.27 29.09 2.63
CA ARG A 105 1.81 29.21 2.79
C ARG A 105 1.42 29.62 4.20
N TYR A 106 2.05 29.02 5.20
CA TYR A 106 1.84 29.38 6.60
C TYR A 106 2.25 30.83 6.85
N ASP A 107 3.47 31.23 6.44
CA ASP A 107 3.99 32.58 6.67
C ASP A 107 3.14 33.67 5.99
N ALA A 108 2.50 33.34 4.87
CA ALA A 108 1.59 34.25 4.15
C ALA A 108 0.14 34.24 4.66
N SER A 109 -0.22 33.30 5.54
CA SER A 109 -1.59 33.15 6.05
C SER A 109 -1.88 34.18 7.13
N ALA A 110 -2.94 34.98 6.96
CA ALA A 110 -3.45 35.86 8.01
C ALA A 110 -3.97 35.08 9.24
N ALA A 111 -4.24 33.77 9.09
CA ALA A 111 -4.65 32.88 10.16
C ALA A 111 -3.47 32.19 10.88
N ALA A 112 -2.22 32.43 10.45
CA ALA A 112 -1.05 31.90 11.13
C ALA A 112 -0.91 32.50 12.53
N GLN A 113 -0.69 31.63 13.51
CA GLN A 113 -0.58 31.99 14.92
C GLN A 113 0.77 31.52 15.46
N GLY A 114 1.64 32.47 15.82
CA GLY A 114 2.97 32.18 16.35
C GLY A 114 3.99 31.83 15.27
N ALA A 115 5.19 31.43 15.71
CA ALA A 115 6.24 30.95 14.81
C ALA A 115 6.18 29.43 14.75
N ALA A 116 6.00 28.88 13.55
CA ALA A 116 5.98 27.43 13.31
C ALA A 116 7.01 27.05 12.25
N ARG A 117 7.67 25.90 12.42
CA ARG A 117 8.62 25.33 11.45
C ARG A 117 8.17 23.97 10.99
N PHE A 118 7.95 23.81 9.70
CA PHE A 118 7.46 22.56 9.09
C PHE A 118 8.60 21.72 8.50
N SER A 119 8.49 20.40 8.62
CA SER A 119 9.39 19.42 8.00
C SER A 119 8.65 18.14 7.63
N PHE A 120 9.19 17.40 6.66
CA PHE A 120 8.73 16.05 6.31
C PHE A 120 9.78 15.01 6.67
N GLN A 121 9.34 13.88 7.21
CA GLN A 121 10.20 12.77 7.66
C GLN A 121 10.15 11.56 6.71
N GLY A 122 9.24 11.59 5.73
CA GLY A 122 9.10 10.53 4.74
C GLY A 122 7.75 10.56 4.04
N TYR A 123 7.62 9.79 2.97
CA TYR A 123 6.39 9.67 2.20
C TYR A 123 6.17 8.23 1.74
N GLY A 124 4.94 7.92 1.32
CA GLY A 124 4.61 6.62 0.77
C GLY A 124 3.32 6.60 -0.03
N ASN A 125 2.99 5.41 -0.53
CA ASN A 125 1.91 5.17 -1.48
C ASN A 125 0.76 4.39 -0.83
N GLY A 126 -0.47 4.79 -1.12
CA GLY A 126 -1.66 4.01 -0.82
C GLY A 126 -2.08 3.92 0.64
N VAL A 127 -3.19 3.21 0.83
CA VAL A 127 -3.86 3.04 2.13
C VAL A 127 -2.99 2.29 3.13
N GLU A 128 -2.27 1.25 2.70
CA GLU A 128 -1.44 0.44 3.60
C GLU A 128 -0.37 1.27 4.29
N TYR A 129 0.36 2.09 3.53
CA TYR A 129 1.35 3.01 4.10
C TYR A 129 0.70 4.00 5.06
N GLY A 130 -0.42 4.62 4.66
CA GLY A 130 -1.14 5.58 5.51
C GLY A 130 -1.63 4.99 6.82
N ALA A 131 -2.31 3.84 6.75
CA ALA A 131 -2.83 3.14 7.91
C ALA A 131 -1.71 2.70 8.84
N GLY A 132 -0.59 2.20 8.29
CA GLY A 132 0.60 1.88 9.08
C GLY A 132 1.15 3.11 9.82
N LYS A 133 1.27 4.26 9.15
CA LYS A 133 1.74 5.50 9.79
C LYS A 133 0.80 6.00 10.88
N LEU A 134 -0.51 5.95 10.68
CA LEU A 134 -1.46 6.37 11.71
C LEU A 134 -1.51 5.40 12.89
N ARG A 135 -1.46 4.08 12.65
CA ARG A 135 -1.38 3.09 13.75
C ARG A 135 -0.14 3.31 14.61
N SER A 136 1.03 3.47 14.00
CA SER A 136 2.25 3.77 14.74
C SER A 136 2.24 5.15 15.43
N LEU A 137 1.43 6.10 14.94
CA LEU A 137 1.24 7.38 15.62
C LEU A 137 0.33 7.21 16.84
N VAL A 138 -0.78 6.49 16.70
CA VAL A 138 -1.71 6.13 17.79
C VAL A 138 -0.97 5.36 18.88
N GLU A 139 -0.21 4.33 18.52
CA GLU A 139 0.58 3.54 19.47
C GLU A 139 1.60 4.40 20.23
N ARG A 140 2.32 5.30 19.55
CA ARG A 140 3.35 6.15 20.16
C ARG A 140 2.78 7.18 21.14
N HIS A 141 1.56 7.63 20.89
CA HIS A 141 0.91 8.71 21.64
C HIS A 141 -0.29 8.20 22.46
N ASP A 142 -0.33 6.91 22.78
CA ASP A 142 -1.35 6.28 23.63
C ASP A 142 -2.80 6.62 23.22
N GLY A 143 -3.05 6.72 21.91
CA GLY A 143 -4.36 7.06 21.36
C GLY A 143 -4.69 8.56 21.31
N ASP A 144 -3.80 9.45 21.75
CA ASP A 144 -4.00 10.91 21.69
C ASP A 144 -3.71 11.49 20.30
N VAL A 145 -4.39 10.94 19.29
CA VAL A 145 -4.32 11.38 17.89
C VAL A 145 -5.65 12.01 17.49
N ARG A 146 -5.58 13.12 16.74
CA ARG A 146 -6.75 13.80 16.18
C ARG A 146 -6.64 13.95 14.67
N ASP A 147 -7.77 13.91 13.97
CA ASP A 147 -7.85 14.21 12.54
C ASP A 147 -7.96 15.72 12.25
N ASP A 148 -8.10 16.08 10.97
CA ASP A 148 -8.26 17.47 10.50
C ASP A 148 -9.51 18.18 11.03
N ARG A 149 -10.46 17.43 11.57
CA ARG A 149 -11.72 17.94 12.16
C ARG A 149 -11.67 17.97 13.69
N GLY A 150 -10.56 17.54 14.28
CA GLY A 150 -10.39 17.42 15.73
C GLY A 150 -11.01 16.17 16.34
N GLN A 151 -11.46 15.21 15.53
CA GLN A 151 -12.01 13.95 16.02
C GLN A 151 -10.89 13.02 16.50
N ILE A 152 -11.12 12.32 17.61
CA ILE A 152 -10.15 11.40 18.20
C ILE A 152 -10.01 10.13 17.34
N VAL A 153 -8.77 9.78 17.03
CA VAL A 153 -8.35 8.53 16.40
C VAL A 153 -7.66 7.67 17.46
N GLY A 154 -8.46 7.10 18.36
CA GLY A 154 -7.95 6.56 19.64
C GLY A 154 -7.31 5.18 19.59
N ASP A 155 -7.46 4.44 18.48
CA ASP A 155 -6.97 3.07 18.37
C ASP A 155 -6.58 2.70 16.93
N GLU A 156 -5.95 1.53 16.78
CA GLU A 156 -5.47 1.05 15.47
C GLU A 156 -6.58 0.82 14.44
N LYS A 157 -7.79 0.51 14.91
CA LYS A 157 -8.95 0.26 14.07
C LYS A 157 -9.45 1.58 13.49
N LEU A 158 -9.62 2.61 14.32
CA LEU A 158 -9.99 3.96 13.91
C LEU A 158 -8.93 4.55 12.97
N ALA A 159 -7.63 4.33 13.25
CA ALA A 159 -6.55 4.73 12.36
C ALA A 159 -6.65 4.08 10.98
N GLY A 160 -6.91 2.76 10.92
CA GLY A 160 -7.12 2.05 9.67
C GLY A 160 -8.38 2.50 8.92
N ASP A 161 -9.47 2.69 9.65
CA ASP A 161 -10.75 3.12 9.10
C ASP A 161 -10.68 4.54 8.53
N LEU A 162 -10.02 5.48 9.20
CA LEU A 162 -9.83 6.84 8.69
C LEU A 162 -9.17 6.83 7.31
N VAL A 163 -8.08 6.08 7.14
CA VAL A 163 -7.38 6.04 5.85
C VAL A 163 -8.19 5.27 4.79
N GLN A 164 -8.75 4.12 5.15
CA GLN A 164 -9.44 3.24 4.20
C GLN A 164 -10.80 3.80 3.76
N LYS A 165 -11.55 4.44 4.66
CA LYS A 165 -12.92 4.90 4.42
C LYS A 165 -12.97 6.37 4.02
N GLU A 166 -12.10 7.22 4.56
CA GLU A 166 -12.13 8.66 4.29
C GLU A 166 -11.03 9.10 3.33
N TRP A 167 -9.77 8.74 3.59
CA TRP A 167 -8.67 9.28 2.76
C TRP A 167 -8.51 8.58 1.42
N ARG A 168 -8.95 7.31 1.28
CA ARG A 168 -8.76 6.48 0.09
C ARG A 168 -9.16 7.19 -1.21
N GLY A 169 -10.26 7.94 -1.18
CA GLY A 169 -10.74 8.72 -2.32
C GLY A 169 -9.77 9.84 -2.71
N ASP A 170 -9.16 10.50 -1.73
CA ASP A 170 -8.31 11.67 -1.92
C ASP A 170 -6.88 11.32 -2.40
N LEU A 171 -6.41 10.08 -2.13
CA LEU A 171 -5.04 9.67 -2.47
C LEU A 171 -4.78 9.68 -3.98
N HIS A 172 -5.77 9.26 -4.78
CA HIS A 172 -5.61 8.98 -6.21
C HIS A 172 -4.31 8.19 -6.51
N SER A 173 -4.12 7.11 -5.75
CA SER A 173 -2.90 6.30 -5.77
C SER A 173 -2.61 5.76 -7.16
N ARG A 174 -1.36 5.94 -7.60
CA ARG A 174 -0.82 5.39 -8.83
C ARG A 174 0.38 4.54 -8.48
N LYS A 175 0.29 3.25 -8.78
CA LYS A 175 1.39 2.29 -8.64
C LYS A 175 1.49 1.50 -9.93
N GLY A 176 2.72 1.18 -10.34
CA GLY A 176 2.96 0.32 -11.49
C GLY A 176 2.27 -1.03 -11.28
N ARG A 177 1.39 -1.44 -12.19
CA ARG A 177 0.88 -2.81 -12.26
C ARG A 177 1.83 -3.59 -13.15
N ASP A 178 2.95 -3.95 -12.56
CA ASP A 178 4.09 -4.56 -13.24
C ASP A 178 4.01 -6.09 -13.22
N VAL A 179 3.37 -6.65 -12.20
CA VAL A 179 3.08 -8.09 -12.08
C VAL A 179 1.63 -8.35 -11.68
N MET A 180 1.13 -9.51 -12.08
CA MET A 180 -0.13 -10.10 -11.61
C MET A 180 0.18 -11.32 -10.75
N HIS A 181 -0.52 -11.44 -9.63
CA HIS A 181 -0.53 -12.67 -8.83
C HIS A 181 -1.76 -13.49 -9.19
N LEU A 182 -1.54 -14.65 -9.81
CA LEU A 182 -2.59 -15.60 -10.18
C LEU A 182 -2.50 -16.82 -9.26
N ILE A 183 -3.66 -17.26 -8.75
CA ILE A 183 -3.77 -18.47 -7.94
C ILE A 183 -4.63 -19.48 -8.70
N MET A 184 -4.11 -20.69 -8.87
CA MET A 184 -4.83 -21.82 -9.44
C MET A 184 -4.96 -22.89 -8.35
N SER A 185 -6.16 -23.41 -8.14
CA SER A 185 -6.41 -24.40 -7.09
C SER A 185 -7.17 -25.60 -7.64
N ALA A 186 -6.92 -26.78 -7.07
CA ALA A 186 -7.69 -27.99 -7.35
C ALA A 186 -8.18 -28.61 -6.05
N ARG A 187 -9.28 -29.36 -6.10
CA ARG A 187 -9.92 -29.95 -4.90
C ARG A 187 -8.95 -30.82 -4.08
N ALA A 188 -9.28 -31.02 -2.82
CA ALA A 188 -8.57 -31.94 -1.93
C ALA A 188 -8.42 -33.34 -2.56
N GLY A 189 -7.25 -33.95 -2.36
CA GLY A 189 -6.91 -35.27 -2.92
C GLY A 189 -6.51 -35.27 -4.40
N THR A 190 -6.44 -34.11 -5.07
CA THR A 190 -5.87 -34.03 -6.42
C THR A 190 -4.39 -34.38 -6.38
N ASN A 191 -3.93 -35.18 -7.35
CA ASN A 191 -2.52 -35.54 -7.47
C ASN A 191 -1.66 -34.27 -7.70
N VAL A 192 -0.69 -34.04 -6.80
CA VAL A 192 0.11 -32.81 -6.77
C VAL A 192 0.97 -32.66 -8.03
N GLU A 193 1.62 -33.73 -8.48
CA GLU A 193 2.51 -33.72 -9.65
C GLU A 193 1.72 -33.47 -10.93
N ALA A 194 0.58 -34.16 -11.10
CA ALA A 194 -0.32 -33.93 -12.23
C ALA A 194 -0.82 -32.47 -12.26
N PHE A 195 -1.11 -31.89 -11.10
CA PHE A 195 -1.58 -30.51 -11.01
C PHE A 195 -0.45 -29.49 -11.24
N GLU A 196 0.77 -29.76 -10.78
CA GLU A 196 1.96 -28.96 -11.11
C GLU A 196 2.18 -28.93 -12.63
N ASN A 197 2.08 -30.07 -13.30
CA ASN A 197 2.22 -30.15 -14.76
C ASN A 197 1.08 -29.41 -15.47
N ALA A 198 -0.17 -29.55 -15.02
CA ALA A 198 -1.30 -28.81 -15.59
C ALA A 198 -1.13 -27.29 -15.44
N ALA A 199 -0.67 -26.82 -14.27
CA ALA A 199 -0.38 -25.41 -14.04
C ALA A 199 0.77 -24.91 -14.92
N ARG A 200 1.82 -25.72 -15.10
CA ARG A 200 2.94 -25.41 -15.99
C ARG A 200 2.49 -25.25 -17.44
N ASP A 201 1.68 -26.18 -17.94
CA ASP A 201 1.15 -26.17 -19.31
C ASP A 201 0.22 -24.97 -19.53
N PHE A 202 -0.67 -24.71 -18.56
CA PHE A 202 -1.55 -23.54 -18.59
C PHE A 202 -0.76 -22.23 -18.64
N LEU A 203 0.26 -22.06 -17.79
CA LEU A 203 1.05 -20.84 -17.76
C LEU A 203 1.84 -20.64 -19.06
N ALA A 204 2.37 -21.72 -19.63
CA ALA A 204 3.10 -21.68 -20.90
C ALA A 204 2.20 -21.28 -22.07
N GLU A 205 0.98 -21.82 -22.12
CA GLU A 205 0.00 -21.51 -23.16
C GLU A 205 -0.56 -20.08 -23.02
N GLN A 206 -1.06 -19.72 -21.84
CA GLN A 206 -1.79 -18.47 -21.65
C GLN A 206 -0.91 -17.23 -21.55
N PHE A 207 0.32 -17.39 -21.06
CA PHE A 207 1.23 -16.27 -20.83
C PHE A 207 2.49 -16.41 -21.70
N ALA A 208 2.36 -17.00 -22.89
CA ALA A 208 3.42 -17.05 -23.87
C ALA A 208 4.01 -15.65 -24.12
N GLY A 209 5.34 -15.52 -24.03
CA GLY A 209 6.05 -14.24 -24.17
C GLY A 209 6.09 -13.37 -22.91
N HIS A 210 5.36 -13.73 -21.85
CA HIS A 210 5.50 -13.11 -20.53
C HIS A 210 6.49 -13.90 -19.66
N ARG A 211 7.08 -13.22 -18.67
CA ARG A 211 7.90 -13.89 -17.65
C ARG A 211 7.01 -14.27 -16.47
N TYR A 212 7.22 -15.46 -15.93
CA TYR A 212 6.53 -15.89 -14.73
C TYR A 212 7.39 -16.81 -13.88
N VAL A 213 7.08 -16.83 -12.59
CA VAL A 213 7.53 -17.85 -11.64
C VAL A 213 6.33 -18.34 -10.87
N PHE A 214 6.32 -19.61 -10.50
CA PHE A 214 5.25 -20.14 -9.67
C PHE A 214 5.78 -21.11 -8.62
N ALA A 215 5.02 -21.24 -7.54
CA ALA A 215 5.27 -22.17 -6.45
C ALA A 215 4.01 -22.99 -6.17
N MET A 216 4.20 -24.28 -5.87
CA MET A 216 3.15 -25.19 -5.43
C MET A 216 3.05 -25.16 -3.92
N HIS A 217 1.84 -25.08 -3.41
CA HIS A 217 1.50 -25.35 -2.02
C HIS A 217 0.67 -26.63 -1.98
N ASP A 218 1.21 -27.65 -1.32
CA ASP A 218 0.49 -28.86 -0.99
C ASP A 218 0.22 -28.95 0.52
N PRO A 219 -0.89 -29.59 0.95
CA PRO A 219 -1.27 -29.64 2.35
C PRO A 219 -0.22 -30.30 3.27
N ALA A 220 0.56 -31.24 2.75
CA ALA A 220 1.47 -32.07 3.53
C ALA A 220 2.81 -31.36 3.81
N ASN A 221 3.21 -30.45 2.93
CA ASN A 221 4.51 -29.80 2.95
C ASN A 221 4.42 -28.27 3.08
N ASP A 222 3.23 -27.69 3.26
CA ASP A 222 3.09 -26.24 3.48
C ASP A 222 3.79 -25.85 4.80
N PRO A 223 4.82 -25.00 4.75
CA PRO A 223 5.56 -24.60 5.96
C PRO A 223 4.76 -23.69 6.87
N LYS A 224 3.64 -23.10 6.40
CA LYS A 224 2.75 -22.29 7.23
C LYS A 224 1.75 -23.17 7.97
N GLU A 225 1.53 -22.86 9.23
CA GLU A 225 0.50 -23.53 10.03
C GLU A 225 -0.92 -23.14 9.57
N GLU A 226 -1.91 -23.97 9.91
CA GLU A 226 -3.30 -23.77 9.48
C GLU A 226 -3.89 -22.43 9.95
N GLY A 227 -3.55 -22.01 11.17
CA GLY A 227 -3.96 -20.71 11.74
C GLY A 227 -3.40 -19.50 10.99
N GLU A 228 -2.34 -19.67 10.21
CA GLU A 228 -1.74 -18.63 9.34
C GLU A 228 -2.18 -18.78 7.87
N GLY A 229 -3.15 -19.67 7.62
CA GLY A 229 -3.71 -19.95 6.30
C GLY A 229 -2.92 -20.97 5.47
N GLY A 230 -1.93 -21.65 6.05
CA GLY A 230 -1.23 -22.80 5.46
C GLY A 230 -1.95 -24.13 5.68
N LYS A 231 -1.32 -25.25 5.32
CA LYS A 231 -1.86 -26.63 5.43
C LYS A 231 -3.31 -26.78 4.96
N ARG A 232 -3.73 -25.96 3.99
CA ARG A 232 -5.09 -26.02 3.43
C ARG A 232 -5.32 -27.39 2.85
N PRO A 233 -6.54 -27.96 2.91
CA PRO A 233 -6.79 -29.33 2.48
C PRO A 233 -6.64 -29.54 0.96
N HIS A 234 -6.38 -28.49 0.19
CA HIS A 234 -6.35 -28.48 -1.26
C HIS A 234 -5.02 -27.96 -1.80
N VAL A 235 -4.56 -28.57 -2.91
CA VAL A 235 -3.36 -28.14 -3.63
C VAL A 235 -3.65 -26.85 -4.40
N HIS A 236 -2.68 -25.93 -4.39
CA HIS A 236 -2.78 -24.69 -5.14
C HIS A 236 -1.41 -24.18 -5.59
N ALA A 237 -1.41 -23.44 -6.70
CA ALA A 237 -0.23 -22.84 -7.29
C ALA A 237 -0.33 -21.31 -7.21
N HIS A 238 0.71 -20.66 -6.70
CA HIS A 238 0.86 -19.20 -6.73
C HIS A 238 1.80 -18.83 -7.87
N ALA A 239 1.31 -18.10 -8.87
CA ALA A 239 2.10 -17.60 -9.99
C ALA A 239 2.22 -16.07 -9.95
N ILE A 240 3.44 -15.56 -10.07
CA ILE A 240 3.72 -14.13 -10.31
C ILE A 240 4.12 -13.98 -11.76
N ILE A 241 3.36 -13.16 -12.51
CA ILE A 241 3.47 -13.04 -13.98
C ILE A 241 3.70 -11.57 -14.33
N THR A 242 4.62 -11.26 -15.24
CA THR A 242 4.83 -9.89 -15.71
C THR A 242 3.63 -9.41 -16.53
N MET A 243 3.14 -8.21 -16.22
CA MET A 243 2.01 -7.61 -16.94
C MET A 243 2.36 -7.19 -18.37
N ARG A 244 3.65 -7.06 -18.70
CA ARG A 244 4.18 -6.78 -20.03
C ARG A 244 5.00 -7.97 -20.53
N SER A 245 4.84 -8.33 -21.80
CA SER A 245 5.63 -9.35 -22.49
C SER A 245 6.96 -8.77 -23.01
N GLU A 246 7.83 -9.63 -23.52
CA GLU A 246 9.07 -9.21 -24.22
C GLU A 246 8.79 -8.41 -25.51
N SER A 247 7.63 -8.62 -26.15
CA SER A 247 7.17 -7.85 -27.32
C SER A 247 6.50 -6.51 -26.96
N GLY A 248 6.26 -6.25 -25.67
CA GLY A 248 5.61 -5.03 -25.19
C GLY A 248 4.10 -5.15 -25.00
N ASP A 249 3.50 -6.29 -25.36
CA ASP A 249 2.08 -6.57 -25.17
C ASP A 249 1.72 -6.62 -23.69
N ARG A 250 0.51 -6.20 -23.34
CA ARG A 250 0.02 -6.22 -21.95
C ARG A 250 -1.08 -7.25 -21.76
N ILE A 251 -1.06 -7.88 -20.59
CA ILE A 251 -2.14 -8.77 -20.16
C ILE A 251 -3.44 -7.96 -20.04
N GLU A 252 -4.47 -8.41 -20.75
CA GLU A 252 -5.83 -7.94 -20.57
C GLU A 252 -6.50 -8.66 -19.40
N THR A 253 -7.16 -7.91 -18.53
CA THR A 253 -7.86 -8.45 -17.36
C THR A 253 -9.33 -8.09 -17.42
N THR A 254 -10.08 -8.75 -18.29
CA THR A 254 -11.54 -8.60 -18.40
C THR A 254 -12.27 -9.86 -17.93
N PRO A 255 -13.54 -9.76 -17.50
CA PRO A 255 -14.32 -10.92 -17.09
C PRO A 255 -14.42 -12.02 -18.15
N GLN A 256 -14.40 -11.63 -19.44
CA GLN A 256 -14.39 -12.58 -20.55
C GLN A 256 -13.07 -13.36 -20.60
N VAL A 257 -11.93 -12.66 -20.60
CA VAL A 257 -10.60 -13.29 -20.60
C VAL A 257 -10.42 -14.23 -19.41
N PHE A 258 -10.93 -13.87 -18.22
CA PHE A 258 -10.89 -14.77 -17.06
C PHE A 258 -11.74 -16.04 -17.21
N ARG A 259 -12.83 -16.00 -17.99
CA ARG A 259 -13.57 -17.24 -18.32
C ARG A 259 -12.76 -18.12 -19.26
N GLU A 260 -12.09 -17.52 -20.24
CA GLU A 260 -11.22 -18.24 -21.18
C GLU A 260 -10.07 -18.92 -20.42
N TRP A 261 -9.39 -18.20 -19.52
CA TRP A 261 -8.34 -18.79 -18.68
C TRP A 261 -8.84 -19.96 -17.83
N ARG A 262 -10.05 -19.86 -17.26
CA ARG A 262 -10.63 -20.97 -16.48
C ARG A 262 -10.97 -22.18 -17.35
N ALA A 263 -11.40 -21.95 -18.60
CA ALA A 263 -11.61 -23.02 -19.57
C ALA A 263 -10.28 -23.69 -19.96
N THR A 264 -9.23 -22.92 -20.24
CA THR A 264 -7.90 -23.45 -20.56
C THR A 264 -7.34 -24.26 -19.39
N MET A 265 -7.41 -23.75 -18.16
CA MET A 265 -6.90 -24.47 -16.99
C MET A 265 -7.61 -25.82 -16.81
N ALA A 266 -8.94 -25.86 -16.97
CA ALA A 266 -9.70 -27.11 -16.92
C ALA A 266 -9.30 -28.07 -18.06
N GLN A 267 -9.02 -27.56 -19.26
CA GLN A 267 -8.51 -28.36 -20.37
C GLN A 267 -7.14 -28.97 -20.06
N MET A 268 -6.17 -28.17 -19.58
CA MET A 268 -4.82 -28.65 -19.23
C MET A 268 -4.86 -29.64 -18.06
N ALA A 269 -5.73 -29.41 -17.07
CA ALA A 269 -5.96 -30.34 -15.98
C ALA A 269 -6.49 -31.70 -16.48
N ARG A 270 -7.48 -31.70 -17.40
CA ARG A 270 -8.00 -32.94 -18.00
C ARG A 270 -6.95 -33.69 -18.80
N ALA A 271 -6.07 -32.99 -19.53
CA ALA A 271 -4.96 -33.61 -20.25
C ALA A 271 -3.97 -34.33 -19.31
N GLN A 272 -3.86 -33.87 -18.06
CA GLN A 272 -3.07 -34.50 -16.99
C GLN A 272 -3.87 -35.50 -16.14
N GLY A 273 -5.05 -35.92 -16.60
CA GLY A 273 -5.89 -36.92 -15.91
C GLY A 273 -6.66 -36.39 -14.70
N ILE A 274 -6.74 -35.07 -14.51
CA ILE A 274 -7.51 -34.45 -13.43
C ILE A 274 -8.93 -34.15 -13.94
N ALA A 275 -9.94 -34.74 -13.29
CA ALA A 275 -11.34 -34.41 -13.54
C ALA A 275 -11.67 -33.00 -13.02
N MET A 276 -11.36 -31.99 -13.83
CA MET A 276 -11.62 -30.58 -13.57
C MET A 276 -12.65 -30.03 -14.55
N GLU A 277 -13.63 -29.32 -13.99
CA GLU A 277 -14.60 -28.54 -14.74
C GLU A 277 -14.30 -27.04 -14.64
N MET A 278 -14.78 -26.28 -15.62
CA MET A 278 -14.69 -24.83 -15.60
C MET A 278 -15.64 -24.28 -14.52
N THR A 279 -15.12 -23.40 -13.67
CA THR A 279 -15.86 -22.69 -12.61
C THR A 279 -15.83 -21.19 -12.86
#